data_AF-A0A6L8XU14-F1
#
_entry.id   AF-A0A6L8XU14-F1
#
_cell.length_a   1.000
_cell.length_b   1.000
_cell.length_c   1.000
_cell.angle_alpha   90.00
_cell.angle_beta   90.00
_cell.angle_gamma   90.00
#
_symmetry.space_group_name_H-M   'P 1'
#
loop_
_entity.id
_entity.type
_entity.pdbx_description
1 polymer ?
#
loop_
_entity_poly.entity_id
_entity_poly.type
_entity_poly.pdbx_seq_one_letter_code
_entity_poly.pdbx_strand_id
1 'polypeptide(L)' 'MEITIIPPKNCDPHDIKHEFKQLKNGFVDIATYPNGIEVVFTNVNGTTHVEPSKPLIKIDDHTYQIPE' A
#
# COMPACT_ATOMS: atom_id res chain seq x y z
N MET A 1 -5.73 -13.44 3.26
CA MET A 1 -5.53 -12.49 4.37
C MET A 1 -5.60 -11.10 3.78
N GLU A 2 -6.43 -10.23 4.33
CA GLU A 2 -6.65 -8.87 3.83
C GLU A 2 -5.82 -7.92 4.70
N ILE A 3 -4.95 -7.12 4.08
CA ILE A 3 -4.15 -6.10 4.77
C ILE A 3 -4.80 -4.75 4.45
N THR A 4 -5.05 -3.95 5.48
CA THR A 4 -5.63 -2.61 5.35
C THR A 4 -4.56 -1.56 5.61
N ILE A 5 -4.38 -0.62 4.68
CA ILE A 5 -3.49 0.54 4.83
C ILE A 5 -4.33 1.80 4.94
N ILE A 6 -4.23 2.51 6.06
CA ILE A 6 -4.90 3.78 6.33
C ILE A 6 -3.99 4.91 5.84
N PRO A 7 -4.46 5.80 4.95
CA PRO A 7 -3.71 6.99 4.51
C PRO A 7 -3.36 7.94 5.68
N PRO A 8 -2.43 8.90 5.48
CA PRO A 8 -2.15 9.95 6.46
C PRO A 8 -3.42 10.75 6.81
N LYS A 9 -3.43 11.40 7.99
CA LYS A 9 -4.55 12.29 8.33
C LYS A 9 -4.65 13.42 7.31
N ASN A 10 -5.88 13.73 6.90
CA ASN A 10 -6.19 14.72 5.86
C ASN A 10 -5.64 14.39 4.46
N CYS A 11 -5.28 13.14 4.18
CA CYS A 11 -4.99 12.70 2.81
C CYS A 11 -6.31 12.54 2.05
N ASP A 12 -6.49 13.28 0.95
CA ASP A 12 -7.54 12.99 -0.02
C ASP A 12 -7.15 11.70 -0.78
N PRO A 13 -8.03 10.70 -0.91
CA PRO A 13 -7.76 9.51 -1.71
C PRO A 13 -7.35 9.81 -3.17
N HIS A 14 -7.80 10.94 -3.73
CA HIS A 14 -7.42 11.36 -5.08
C HIS A 14 -5.96 11.80 -5.21
N ASP A 15 -5.31 12.15 -4.10
CA ASP A 15 -3.89 12.54 -4.09
C ASP A 15 -2.95 11.32 -4.02
N ILE A 16 -3.50 10.12 -3.80
CA ILE A 16 -2.74 8.87 -3.81
C ILE A 16 -2.53 8.45 -5.26
N LYS A 17 -1.28 8.41 -5.69
CA LYS A 17 -0.92 7.97 -7.04
C LYS A 17 -0.78 6.46 -7.06
N HIS A 18 -1.35 5.83 -8.08
CA HIS A 18 -1.26 4.39 -8.29
C HIS A 18 -0.53 4.08 -9.60
N GLU A 19 0.53 3.28 -9.50
CA GLU A 19 1.20 2.68 -10.65
C GLU A 19 0.89 1.19 -10.69
N PHE A 20 -0.22 0.86 -11.36
CA PHE A 20 -0.71 -0.51 -11.47
C PHE A 20 -0.12 -1.24 -12.68
N LYS A 21 0.39 -2.45 -12.45
CA LYS A 21 0.92 -3.35 -13.48
C LYS A 21 0.34 -4.75 -13.35
N GLN A 22 -0.44 -5.14 -14.35
CA GLN A 22 -0.91 -6.51 -14.49
C GLN A 22 0.24 -7.45 -14.92
N LEU A 23 0.35 -8.60 -14.27
CA LEU A 23 1.24 -9.70 -14.63
C LEU A 23 0.42 -10.90 -15.11
N LYS A 24 1.06 -11.87 -15.79
CA LYS A 24 0.38 -13.09 -16.26
C LYS A 24 -0.31 -13.88 -15.13
N ASN A 25 0.28 -13.86 -13.93
CA ASN A 25 -0.19 -14.65 -12.80
C ASN A 25 -0.52 -13.79 -11.57
N GLY A 26 -0.86 -12.51 -11.78
CA GLY A 26 -1.10 -11.60 -10.66
C GLY A 26 -0.93 -10.13 -11.05
N PHE A 27 -0.59 -9.28 -10.09
CA PHE A 27 -0.38 -7.85 -10.29
C PHE A 27 0.64 -7.27 -9.32
N VAL A 28 1.12 -6.08 -9.67
CA VAL A 28 1.84 -5.18 -8.77
C VAL A 28 1.10 -3.84 -8.78
N ASP A 29 0.79 -3.28 -7.62
CA ASP A 29 0.29 -1.92 -7.47
C ASP A 29 1.25 -1.15 -6.57
N ILE A 30 1.67 0.04 -7.00
CA ILE A 30 2.49 0.94 -6.18
C ILE A 30 1.63 2.14 -5.84
N ALA A 31 1.30 2.27 -4.56
CA ALA A 31 0.56 3.42 -4.03
C ALA A 31 1.54 4.43 -3.44
N THR A 32 1.64 5.62 -4.03
CA THR A 32 2.47 6.73 -3.57
C THR A 32 1.60 7.79 -2.90
N TYR A 33 1.80 7.97 -1.60
CA TYR A 33 1.07 8.93 -0.77
C TYR A 33 1.66 10.34 -0.88
N PRO A 34 0.89 11.41 -0.56
CA PRO A 34 1.34 12.79 -0.72
C PRO A 34 2.61 13.16 0.07
N ASN A 35 2.87 12.46 1.18
CA ASN A 35 4.09 12.63 1.97
C ASN A 35 5.31 11.86 1.42
N GLY A 36 5.18 11.28 0.22
CA GLY A 36 6.25 10.58 -0.49
C GLY A 36 6.52 9.16 0.02
N ILE A 37 5.64 8.60 0.86
CA ILE A 37 5.70 7.18 1.24
C ILE A 37 5.09 6.35 0.11
N GLU A 38 5.74 5.24 -0.21
CA GLU A 38 5.30 4.31 -1.24
C GLU A 38 4.97 2.98 -0.59
N VAL A 39 3.90 2.34 -1.03
CA VAL A 39 3.54 0.98 -0.62
C VAL A 39 3.38 0.13 -1.87
N VAL A 40 4.22 -0.90 -1.98
CA VAL A 40 4.19 -1.85 -3.08
C VAL A 40 3.35 -3.06 -2.67
N PHE A 41 2.24 -3.26 -3.35
CA PHE A 41 1.39 -4.43 -3.23
C PHE A 41 1.69 -5.38 -4.38
N THR A 42 2.28 -6.53 -4.07
CA THR A 42 2.55 -7.58 -5.05
C THR A 42 1.65 -8.77 -4.77
N ASN A 43 0.80 -9.14 -5.72
CA ASN A 43 0.07 -10.40 -5.67
C ASN A 43 0.54 -11.27 -6.84
N VAL A 44 1.15 -12.41 -6.56
CA VAL A 44 1.62 -13.35 -7.59
C VAL A 44 1.32 -14.77 -7.17
N ASN A 45 0.68 -15.54 -8.06
CA ASN A 45 0.29 -16.93 -7.82
C ASN A 45 -0.54 -17.12 -6.53
N GLY A 46 -1.35 -16.13 -6.15
CA GLY A 46 -2.18 -16.18 -4.93
C GLY A 46 -1.45 -15.79 -3.64
N THR A 47 -0.15 -15.46 -3.70
CA THR A 47 0.61 -14.94 -2.56
C THR A 47 0.65 -13.42 -2.62
N THR A 48 0.28 -12.75 -1.51
CA THR A 48 0.34 -11.30 -1.38
C THR A 48 1.54 -10.89 -0.53
N HIS A 49 2.30 -9.91 -1.03
CA HIS A 49 3.37 -9.22 -0.32
C HIS A 49 3.08 -7.72 -0.30
N VAL A 50 3.36 -7.08 0.83
CA VAL A 50 3.20 -5.63 1.01
C VAL A 50 4.51 -5.06 1.55
N GLU A 51 5.12 -4.17 0.78
CA GLU A 51 6.43 -3.60 1.08
C GLU A 51 6.34 -2.07 1.10
N PRO A 52 6.40 -1.44 2.28
CA PRO A 52 6.40 0.02 2.39
C PRO A 52 7.84 0.58 2.30
N SER A 53 8.00 1.74 1.68
CA SER A 53 9.31 2.43 1.57
C SER A 53 9.80 3.01 2.91
N LYS A 54 8.89 3.18 3.88
CA LYS A 54 9.17 3.59 5.26
C LYS A 54 8.35 2.76 6.24
N PRO A 55 8.77 2.62 7.52
CA PRO A 55 7.98 1.95 8.53
C PRO A 55 6.57 2.54 8.67
N LEU A 56 5.57 1.67 8.70
CA LEU A 56 4.18 2.05 8.94
C LEU A 56 3.84 1.94 10.43
N ILE A 57 2.81 2.67 10.86
CA ILE A 57 2.30 2.59 12.23
C ILE A 57 1.34 1.39 12.28
N LYS A 58 1.71 0.33 13.01
CA LYS A 58 0.83 -0.82 13.22
C LYS A 58 -0.32 -0.43 14.17
N ILE A 59 -1.56 -0.60 13.72
CA ILE A 59 -2.77 -0.35 14.52
C ILE A 59 -3.28 -1.66 15.14
N ASP A 60 -3.34 -2.71 14.33
CA ASP A 60 -3.66 -4.08 14.75
C ASP A 60 -2.92 -5.08 13.85
N ASP A 61 -3.24 -6.38 13.95
CA ASP A 61 -2.54 -7.43 13.20
C ASP A 61 -2.65 -7.35 11.69
N HIS A 62 -3.65 -6.64 11.16
CA HIS A 62 -3.90 -6.53 9.72
C HIS A 62 -4.03 -5.07 9.23
N THR A 63 -4.06 -4.11 10.15
CA THR A 63 -4.22 -2.69 9.85
C THR A 63 -2.95 -1.90 10.16
N TYR A 64 -2.47 -1.17 9.16
CA TYR A 64 -1.33 -0.27 9.27
C TYR A 64 -1.72 1.13 8.81
N GLN A 65 -1.07 2.15 9.35
CA GLN A 65 -1.29 3.54 9.00
C GLN A 65 -0.01 4.16 8.44
N ILE A 66 -0.15 4.94 7.36
CA ILE A 66 0.93 5.78 6.85
C ILE A 66 1.16 6.93 7.86
N PRO A 67 2.40 7.14 8.36
CA PRO A 67 2.69 8.25 9.28
C PRO A 67 2.43 9.61 8.60
N GLU A 68 2.27 10.67 9.40
CA GLU A 68 2.13 12.06 8.92
C GLU A 68 3.44 12.53 8.25
#